data_AF-A0A1M5UMC2-F1
#
_entry.id   AF-A0A1M5UMC2-F1
#
_cell.length_a   1.000
_cell.length_b   1.000
_cell.length_c   1.000
_cell.angle_alpha   90.00
_cell.angle_beta   90.00
_cell.angle_gamma   90.00
#
_symmetry.space_group_name_H-M   'P 1'
#
loop_
_entity.id
_entity.type
_entity.pdbx_description
1 polymer ?
#
loop_
_entity_poly.entity_id
_entity_poly.type
_entity_poly.pdbx_seq_one_letter_code
_entity_poly.pdbx_strand_id
1 'polypeptide(L)'
;MTRQHRATTTLWRPTGPKELALVRDLDWHAWPPRLPEQPIFYPVLNEEYAVRIARDWNVKHDGAGYVTRFEVDSEFLRRYPVRQAGGRTILELWVPAEELAEFNAHVVGRIEVVHEFL
;
A
#
# COMPACT_ATOMS: atom_id res chain seq x y z
N MET A 1 -6.34 28.50 10.14
CA MET A 1 -5.80 27.70 9.03
C MET A 1 -6.87 26.70 8.62
N THR A 2 -7.59 26.98 7.54
CA THR A 2 -8.60 26.07 6.99
C THR A 2 -7.90 24.80 6.52
N ARG A 3 -8.17 23.66 7.17
CA ARG A 3 -7.86 22.34 6.58
C ARG A 3 -8.64 22.29 5.26
N GLN A 4 -7.97 22.54 4.14
CA GLN A 4 -8.56 22.17 2.86
C GLN A 4 -8.76 20.65 2.91
N HIS A 5 -10.01 20.21 2.78
CA HIS A 5 -10.30 18.80 2.55
C HIS A 5 -9.68 18.44 1.19
N ARG A 6 -8.44 17.95 1.21
CA ARG A 6 -7.85 17.32 0.03
C ARG A 6 -8.67 16.06 -0.25
N ALA A 7 -9.09 15.90 -1.51
CA ALA A 7 -9.64 14.63 -1.96
C ALA A 7 -8.58 13.55 -1.78
N THR A 8 -8.98 12.38 -1.28
CA THR A 8 -8.10 11.24 -1.10
C THR A 8 -8.56 10.07 -1.94
N THR A 9 -7.61 9.22 -2.31
CA THR A 9 -7.84 7.94 -2.95
C THR A 9 -7.46 6.85 -1.97
N THR A 10 -8.39 5.93 -1.74
CA THR A 10 -8.14 4.71 -0.99
C THR A 10 -7.25 3.77 -1.78
N LEU A 11 -6.19 3.30 -1.13
CA LEU A 11 -5.29 2.29 -1.65
C LEU A 11 -5.21 1.13 -0.66
N TRP A 12 -4.89 -0.05 -1.19
CA TRP A 12 -4.66 -1.25 -0.40
C TRP A 12 -3.26 -1.78 -0.63
N ARG A 13 -2.71 -2.47 0.37
CA ARG A 13 -1.49 -3.24 0.20
C ARG A 13 -1.57 -4.55 0.97
N PRO A 14 -1.47 -5.70 0.28
CA PRO A 14 -1.25 -6.97 0.94
C PRO A 14 0.18 -7.02 1.49
N THR A 15 0.34 -7.54 2.70
CA THR A 15 1.63 -7.59 3.37
C THR A 15 1.77 -8.84 4.24
N GLY A 16 3.00 -9.25 4.48
CA GLY A 16 3.35 -10.29 5.45
C GLY A 16 3.68 -9.70 6.83
N PRO A 17 3.82 -10.54 7.87
CA PRO A 17 4.06 -10.10 9.25
C PRO A 17 5.31 -9.23 9.42
N LYS A 18 6.37 -9.47 8.65
CA LYS A 18 7.63 -8.70 8.76
C LYS A 18 7.48 -7.25 8.30
N GLU A 19 6.87 -7.02 7.14
CA GLU A 19 6.66 -5.66 6.62
C GLU A 19 5.60 -4.93 7.45
N LEU A 20 4.55 -5.62 7.92
CA LEU A 20 3.57 -5.04 8.85
C LEU A 20 4.21 -4.56 10.17
N ALA A 21 5.16 -5.32 10.72
CA ALA A 21 5.90 -4.89 11.92
C ALA A 21 6.66 -3.58 11.69
N LEU A 22 7.28 -3.39 10.52
CA LEU A 22 7.97 -2.15 10.17
C LEU A 22 7.00 -0.97 10.04
N VAL A 23 5.80 -1.19 9.48
CA VAL A 23 4.74 -0.16 9.42
C VAL A 23 4.31 0.24 10.85
N ARG A 24 4.20 -0.74 11.76
CA ARG A 24 3.88 -0.50 13.16
C ARG A 24 4.97 0.32 13.87
N ASP A 25 6.25 0.04 13.59
CA ASP A 25 7.38 0.79 14.13
C ASP A 25 7.40 2.25 13.63
N LEU A 26 6.77 2.52 12.48
CA LEU A 26 6.54 3.85 11.92
C LEU A 26 5.20 4.48 12.38
N ASP A 27 4.65 4.00 13.50
CA ASP A 27 3.38 4.43 14.09
C ASP A 27 2.20 4.41 13.10
N TRP A 28 2.22 3.52 12.10
CA TRP A 28 1.17 3.39 11.09
C TRP A 28 1.00 4.60 10.16
N HIS A 29 2.01 5.47 10.03
CA HIS A 29 1.92 6.65 9.14
C HIS A 29 2.74 6.51 7.85
N ALA A 30 3.56 5.47 7.72
CA ALA A 30 4.46 5.32 6.59
C ALA A 30 4.77 3.86 6.26
N TRP A 31 5.10 3.63 4.99
CA TRP A 31 5.71 2.40 4.51
C TRP A 31 7.24 2.46 4.67
N PRO A 32 7.90 1.36 5.08
CA PRO A 32 9.35 1.35 5.22
C PRO A 32 10.05 1.51 3.86
N PRO A 33 11.27 2.08 3.83
CA PRO A 33 12.07 2.15 2.61
C PRO A 33 12.21 0.77 1.95
N ARG A 34 12.21 0.75 0.61
CA ARG A 34 12.43 -0.47 -0.16
C ARG A 34 13.89 -0.90 -0.07
N LEU A 35 14.13 -2.20 -0.15
CA LEU A 35 15.49 -2.72 -0.31
C LEU A 35 16.03 -2.37 -1.71
N PRO A 36 17.35 -2.28 -1.92
CA PRO A 36 17.93 -1.93 -3.23
C PRO A 36 17.46 -2.81 -4.39
N GLU A 37 17.15 -4.08 -4.12
CA GLU A 37 16.62 -5.05 -5.09
C GLU A 37 15.12 -4.90 -5.38
N GLN A 38 14.43 -3.98 -4.69
CA GLN A 38 13.00 -3.73 -4.80
C GLN A 38 12.78 -2.34 -5.43
N PRO A 39 12.83 -2.23 -6.78
CA PRO A 39 12.88 -0.93 -7.46
C PRO A 39 11.59 -0.11 -7.35
N ILE A 40 10.48 -0.74 -6.94
CA ILE A 40 9.18 -0.10 -6.83
C ILE A 40 8.47 -0.48 -5.53
N PHE A 41 7.68 0.47 -5.03
CA PHE A 41 6.57 0.25 -4.11
C PHE A 41 5.27 0.22 -4.91
N TYR A 42 4.41 -0.77 -4.65
CA TYR A 42 3.20 -0.99 -5.44
C TYR A 42 1.98 -1.25 -4.55
N PRO A 43 1.16 -0.22 -4.29
CA PRO A 43 -0.16 -0.42 -3.73
C PRO A 43 -1.17 -0.70 -4.83
N VAL A 44 -2.28 -1.34 -4.46
CA VAL A 44 -3.35 -1.74 -5.37
C VAL A 44 -4.59 -0.88 -5.16
N LEU A 45 -5.39 -0.72 -6.21
CA LEU A 45 -6.63 0.07 -6.19
C LEU A 45 -7.88 -0.79 -5.91
N ASN A 46 -7.70 -2.07 -5.59
CA ASN A 46 -8.81 -3.01 -5.41
C ASN A 46 -8.58 -3.90 -4.18
N GLU A 47 -9.48 -3.81 -3.21
CA GLU A 47 -9.43 -4.57 -1.96
C GLU A 47 -9.50 -6.08 -2.17
N GLU A 48 -10.41 -6.57 -3.02
CA GLU A 48 -10.57 -8.00 -3.29
C GLU A 48 -9.29 -8.59 -3.88
N TYR A 49 -8.59 -7.82 -4.71
CA TYR A 49 -7.29 -8.22 -5.24
C TYR A 49 -6.22 -8.29 -4.16
N ALA A 50 -6.15 -7.31 -3.25
CA ALA A 50 -5.26 -7.38 -2.09
C ALA A 50 -5.56 -8.60 -1.21
N VAL A 51 -6.83 -8.88 -0.93
CA VAL A 51 -7.29 -10.07 -0.18
C VAL A 51 -6.80 -11.35 -0.83
N ARG A 52 -6.93 -11.48 -2.15
CA ARG A 52 -6.45 -12.66 -2.88
C ARG A 52 -4.95 -12.86 -2.72
N ILE A 53 -4.15 -11.81 -2.83
CA ILE A 53 -2.68 -11.92 -2.63
C ILE A 53 -2.37 -12.33 -1.19
N ALA A 54 -2.96 -11.64 -0.20
CA ALA A 54 -2.69 -11.91 1.21
C ALA A 54 -3.04 -13.37 1.58
N ARG A 55 -4.23 -13.84 1.18
CA ARG A 55 -4.71 -15.19 1.49
C ARG A 55 -4.00 -16.27 0.69
N ASP A 56 -3.86 -16.09 -0.63
CA ASP A 56 -3.43 -17.18 -1.51
C ASP A 56 -1.90 -17.27 -1.66
N TRP A 57 -1.17 -16.20 -1.32
CA TRP A 57 0.29 -16.13 -1.38
C TRP A 57 0.93 -15.85 -0.02
N ASN A 58 0.66 -14.72 0.65
CA ASN A 58 1.40 -14.35 1.86
C ASN A 58 1.26 -15.40 2.98
N VAL A 59 0.06 -15.94 3.22
CA VAL A 59 -0.12 -17.03 4.19
C VAL A 59 0.82 -18.21 3.91
N LYS A 60 0.94 -18.63 2.64
CA LYS A 60 1.78 -19.78 2.26
C LYS A 60 3.28 -19.51 2.43
N HIS A 61 3.71 -18.28 2.20
CA HIS A 61 5.12 -17.91 2.21
C HIS A 61 5.61 -17.47 3.59
N ASP A 62 4.78 -16.72 4.32
CA ASP A 62 5.16 -16.03 5.54
C ASP A 62 4.41 -16.54 6.79
N GLY A 63 3.50 -17.51 6.63
CA GLY A 63 2.68 -18.08 7.71
C GLY A 63 1.52 -17.21 8.16
N ALA A 64 1.37 -16.01 7.58
CA ALA A 64 0.24 -15.11 7.76
C ALA A 64 0.19 -14.10 6.62
N GLY A 65 -1.01 -13.57 6.34
CA GLY A 65 -1.22 -12.51 5.35
C GLY A 65 -2.15 -11.43 5.89
N TYR A 66 -1.86 -10.18 5.55
CA TYR A 66 -2.64 -9.03 6.00
C TYR A 66 -3.00 -8.15 4.82
N VAL A 67 -4.16 -7.52 4.88
CA VAL A 67 -4.51 -6.43 3.95
C VAL A 67 -4.56 -5.14 4.74
N THR A 68 -3.79 -4.16 4.27
CA THR A 68 -3.85 -2.80 4.78
C THR A 68 -4.67 -1.90 3.84
N ARG A 69 -5.31 -0.88 4.41
CA ARG A 69 -6.00 0.21 3.73
C ARG A 69 -5.41 1.55 4.19
N PHE A 70 -5.22 2.48 3.27
CA PHE A 70 -4.74 3.81 3.59
C PHE A 70 -5.19 4.83 2.54
N GLU A 71 -5.23 6.09 2.93
CA GLU A 71 -5.66 7.21 2.10
C GLU A 71 -4.45 8.01 1.64
N VAL A 72 -4.42 8.42 0.37
CA VAL A 72 -3.36 9.29 -0.17
C VAL A 72 -4.01 10.43 -0.95
N ASP A 73 -3.39 11.61 -0.89
CA ASP A 73 -3.79 12.78 -1.69
C ASP A 73 -3.99 12.43 -3.19
N SER A 74 -5.23 12.54 -3.67
CA SER A 74 -5.59 12.16 -5.03
C SER A 74 -4.88 12.99 -6.09
N GLU A 75 -4.58 14.26 -5.81
CA GLU A 75 -3.88 15.12 -6.78
C GLU A 75 -2.44 14.67 -6.96
N PHE A 76 -1.76 14.35 -5.86
CA PHE A 76 -0.41 13.79 -5.87
C PHE A 76 -0.34 12.45 -6.61
N LEU A 77 -1.31 11.55 -6.38
CA LEU A 77 -1.32 10.23 -7.01
C LEU A 77 -1.42 10.27 -8.54
N ARG A 78 -1.90 11.37 -9.15
CA ARG A 78 -1.97 11.51 -10.63
C ARG A 78 -0.61 11.39 -11.32
N ARG A 79 0.50 11.54 -10.57
CA ARG A 79 1.87 11.31 -11.06
C ARG A 79 2.13 9.85 -11.44
N TYR A 80 1.42 8.90 -10.81
CA TYR A 80 1.61 7.47 -11.02
C TYR A 80 0.49 6.93 -11.92
N PRO A 81 0.78 6.55 -13.18
CA PRO A 81 -0.21 5.94 -14.04
C PRO A 81 -0.69 4.61 -13.44
N VAL A 82 -2.01 4.39 -13.43
CA VAL A 82 -2.58 3.09 -13.06
C VAL A 82 -2.07 2.04 -14.05
N ARG A 83 -1.42 1.00 -13.53
CA ARG A 83 -0.94 -0.15 -14.28
C ARG A 83 -1.91 -1.29 -14.13
N GLN A 84 -2.18 -1.98 -15.23
CA GLN A 84 -2.93 -3.23 -15.23
C GLN A 84 -1.95 -4.39 -15.30
N ALA A 85 -1.59 -4.99 -14.16
CA ALA A 85 -0.64 -6.09 -14.11
C ALA A 85 -1.36 -7.44 -14.30
N GLY A 86 -1.59 -7.84 -15.55
CA GLY A 86 -2.27 -9.10 -15.86
C GLY A 86 -3.80 -8.95 -16.02
N GLY A 87 -4.58 -9.67 -15.20
CA GLY A 87 -6.04 -9.71 -15.31
C GLY A 87 -6.72 -8.33 -15.16
N ARG A 88 -7.96 -8.19 -15.65
CA ARG A 88 -8.64 -6.87 -15.75
C ARG A 88 -8.80 -6.12 -14.42
N THR A 89 -8.83 -6.84 -13.30
CA THR A 89 -9.03 -6.30 -11.94
C THR A 89 -7.72 -6.01 -11.20
N ILE A 90 -6.58 -6.32 -11.81
CA ILE A 90 -5.27 -6.10 -11.20
C ILE A 90 -4.83 -4.68 -11.53
N LEU A 91 -5.24 -3.73 -10.69
CA LEU A 91 -4.91 -2.32 -10.85
C LEU A 91 -3.93 -1.90 -9.74
N GLU A 92 -2.78 -1.40 -10.16
CA GLU A 92 -1.67 -1.06 -9.29
C GLU A 92 -1.13 0.34 -9.61
N LEU A 93 -0.54 0.99 -8.61
CA LEU A 93 0.38 2.10 -8.83
C LEU A 93 1.80 1.57 -8.74
N TRP A 94 2.69 2.05 -9.59
CA TRP A 94 4.12 1.76 -9.47
C TRP A 94 4.84 3.03 -9.06
N VAL A 95 5.20 3.11 -7.78
CA VAL A 95 5.93 4.23 -7.18
C VAL A 95 7.41 3.84 -7.14
N PRO A 96 8.32 4.62 -7.74
CA PRO A 96 9.75 4.36 -7.64
C PRO A 96 10.20 4.31 -6.17
N ALA A 97 11.12 3.40 -5.85
CA ALA A 97 11.60 3.22 -4.47
C ALA A 97 12.16 4.53 -3.87
N GLU A 98 12.84 5.33 -4.69
CA GLU A 98 13.39 6.63 -4.34
C GLU A 98 12.32 7.69 -4.02
N GLU A 99 11.10 7.53 -4.54
CA GLU A 99 9.98 8.46 -4.30
C GLU A 99 9.11 8.03 -3.10
N LEU A 100 9.36 6.86 -2.50
CA LEU A 100 8.53 6.35 -1.40
C LEU A 100 8.49 7.29 -0.18
N ALA A 101 9.57 8.03 0.07
CA ALA A 101 9.60 9.03 1.13
C ALA A 101 8.62 10.19 0.86
N GLU A 102 8.56 10.68 -0.39
CA GLU A 102 7.59 11.71 -0.79
C GLU A 102 6.17 11.13 -0.76
N PHE A 103 5.98 9.90 -1.25
CA PHE A 103 4.70 9.20 -1.19
C PHE A 103 4.15 9.13 0.24
N ASN A 104 5.00 8.75 1.21
CA ASN A 104 4.62 8.68 2.62
C ASN A 104 4.19 10.05 3.19
N ALA A 105 4.80 11.16 2.75
CA ALA A 105 4.39 12.50 3.16
C ALA A 105 2.99 12.90 2.66
N HIS A 106 2.46 12.18 1.67
CA HIS A 106 1.11 12.36 1.13
C HIS A 106 0.08 11.35 1.65
N VAL A 107 0.48 10.40 2.51
CA VAL A 107 -0.45 9.54 3.25
C VAL A 107 -1.25 10.39 4.24
N VAL A 108 -2.57 10.23 4.21
CA VAL A 108 -3.52 10.97 5.05
C VAL A 108 -4.06 10.04 6.13
N GLY A 109 -3.84 10.41 7.39
CA GLY A 109 -4.27 9.58 8.51
C GLY A 109 -3.34 8.38 8.73
N ARG A 110 -3.92 7.23 9.07
CA ARG A 110 -3.18 6.00 9.42
C ARG A 110 -3.40 4.92 8.38
N ILE A 111 -2.42 4.04 8.28
CA ILE A 111 -2.50 2.76 7.61
C ILE A 111 -3.24 1.79 8.54
N GLU A 112 -4.32 1.20 8.07
CA GLU A 112 -5.19 0.34 8.86
C GLU A 112 -5.15 -1.09 8.36
N VAL A 113 -5.04 -2.07 9.25
CA VAL A 113 -5.29 -3.48 8.89
C VAL A 113 -6.81 -3.67 8.77
N VAL A 114 -7.25 -4.16 7.62
CA VAL A 114 -8.68 -4.41 7.32
C VAL A 114 -9.01 -5.89 7.16
N HIS A 115 -8.01 -6.73 6.84
CA HIS A 115 -8.15 -8.19 6.81
C HIS A 115 -6.90 -8.87 7.37
N GLU A 116 -7.11 -10.01 8.02
CA GLU A 116 -6.06 -10.88 8.56
C GLU A 116 -6.33 -12.34 8.15
N PHE A 117 -5.28 -13.06 7.76
CA PHE A 117 -5.30 -14.45 7.34
C PHE A 117 -4.16 -15.21 8.03
N LEU A 118 -4.46 -16.40 8.55
CA LEU A 118 -3.56 -17.29 9.28
C LEU A 118 -3.47 -18.67 8.61
#